data_AF-A0A0J1BJC3-F1
#
_entry.id   AF-A0A0J1BJC3-F1
#
_cell.length_a   1.000
_cell.length_b   1.000
_cell.length_c   1.000
_cell.angle_alpha   90.00
_cell.angle_beta   90.00
_cell.angle_gamma   90.00
#
_symmetry.space_group_name_H-M   'P 1'
#
loop_
_entity.id
_entity.type
_entity.pdbx_description
1 polymer ?
#
loop_
_entity_poly.entity_id
_entity_poly.type
_entity_poly.pdbx_seq_one_letter_code
_entity_poly.pdbx_strand_id
1 'polypeptide(L)'
;MRGRGMANGIGCRWGGCGRVLAWIVFPLCFVFPCRAEASLTLHVNYSGDAQLETAFQTAANTWQGLLTGYQDGFIEYRTGGSSATTGQVLSDIYIDAATSSIDGVGGTLGSAGWNQVARDASDYWLATDGQMTFDEEDLFSLSGDQLNSLILHEMGHVLGLGTLWTQNDLVSGSEFIGVEATAVWQSEFGQTGTPDIETEGGAGTAGGHWNENLNGSGLTGITDSLGRDMRDELMTGWLNPNSFLSELTLASFRDIGFTTANATAVPEPGSLVLLSALGIVVGIRRRAVQRRM
;
A
#
# COMPACT_ATOMS: atom_id res chain seq x y z
N MET A 1 -39.53 -50.10 -79.66
CA MET A 1 -38.88 -49.45 -80.83
C MET A 1 -37.67 -48.67 -80.34
N ARG A 2 -36.50 -48.93 -80.94
CA ARG A 2 -35.26 -48.11 -81.00
C ARG A 2 -34.68 -47.60 -79.65
N GLY A 3 -33.42 -47.78 -79.29
CA GLY A 3 -32.24 -48.32 -79.96
C GLY A 3 -30.98 -47.73 -79.31
N ARG A 4 -29.96 -48.59 -79.13
CA ARG A 4 -28.49 -48.35 -79.13
C ARG A 4 -27.86 -47.33 -78.17
N GLY A 5 -26.79 -47.78 -77.49
CA GLY A 5 -25.69 -46.93 -77.02
C GLY A 5 -24.77 -47.57 -76.00
N MET A 6 -23.74 -48.30 -76.47
CA MET A 6 -22.46 -48.64 -75.81
C MET A 6 -21.81 -47.42 -75.12
N ALA A 7 -20.81 -47.45 -74.23
CA ALA A 7 -20.10 -48.43 -73.39
C ALA A 7 -19.10 -47.62 -72.52
N ASN A 8 -18.66 -48.23 -71.42
CA ASN A 8 -17.36 -48.07 -70.71
C ASN A 8 -16.96 -46.71 -70.11
N GLY A 9 -16.75 -46.72 -68.79
CA GLY A 9 -16.04 -45.67 -68.06
C GLY A 9 -15.82 -46.02 -66.59
N ILE A 10 -14.57 -46.31 -66.27
CA ILE A 10 -13.97 -46.66 -64.97
C ILE A 10 -14.18 -45.57 -63.90
N GLY A 11 -14.26 -45.95 -62.61
CA GLY A 11 -13.66 -45.12 -61.55
C GLY A 11 -14.49 -44.85 -60.29
N CYS A 12 -14.03 -45.45 -59.19
CA CYS A 12 -14.03 -44.96 -57.80
C CYS A 12 -15.32 -44.44 -57.15
N ARG A 13 -15.84 -45.30 -56.26
CA ARG A 13 -16.90 -45.07 -55.29
C ARG A 13 -16.35 -44.24 -54.11
N TRP A 14 -16.84 -43.01 -53.94
CA TRP A 14 -16.69 -42.22 -52.71
C TRP A 14 -17.85 -42.49 -51.74
N GLY A 15 -17.54 -42.47 -50.44
CA GLY A 15 -18.40 -42.93 -49.35
C GLY A 15 -19.59 -42.01 -49.01
N GLY A 16 -20.68 -42.64 -48.54
CA GLY A 16 -21.75 -41.99 -47.78
C GLY A 16 -21.31 -41.84 -46.33
N CYS A 17 -21.32 -40.62 -45.78
CA CYS A 17 -22.48 -39.91 -45.22
C CYS A 17 -22.76 -40.34 -43.76
N GLY A 18 -21.91 -39.86 -42.84
CA GLY A 18 -22.23 -39.73 -41.42
C GLY A 18 -22.55 -38.27 -41.12
N ARG A 19 -23.77 -37.98 -40.67
CA ARG A 19 -24.20 -36.66 -40.20
C ARG A 19 -23.58 -36.39 -38.83
N VAL A 20 -22.72 -35.38 -38.73
CA VAL A 20 -22.26 -34.82 -37.44
C VAL A 20 -22.92 -33.44 -37.29
N LEU A 21 -23.75 -33.29 -36.25
CA LEU A 21 -24.25 -31.99 -35.81
C LEU A 21 -23.05 -31.17 -35.32
N ALA A 22 -22.71 -30.09 -36.04
CA ALA A 22 -21.75 -29.10 -35.58
C ALA A 22 -22.47 -28.14 -34.61
N TRP A 23 -22.14 -28.26 -33.33
CA TRP A 23 -22.49 -27.23 -32.34
C TRP A 23 -21.55 -26.03 -32.55
N ILE A 24 -22.10 -24.94 -33.07
CA ILE A 24 -21.40 -23.66 -33.17
C ILE A 24 -21.42 -23.05 -31.76
N VAL A 25 -20.31 -23.21 -31.05
CA VAL A 25 -20.05 -22.47 -29.81
C VAL A 25 -19.58 -21.08 -30.21
N PHE A 26 -20.44 -20.07 -30.06
CA PHE A 26 -20.01 -18.67 -30.10
C PHE A 26 -19.25 -18.38 -28.81
N PRO A 27 -17.95 -18.00 -28.85
CA PRO A 27 -17.31 -17.48 -27.66
C PRO A 27 -17.92 -16.12 -27.38
N LEU A 28 -18.72 -16.03 -26.31
CA LEU A 28 -19.06 -14.74 -25.70
C LEU A 28 -17.74 -14.18 -25.17
N CYS A 29 -17.12 -13.30 -25.95
CA CYS A 29 -16.00 -12.50 -25.50
C CYS A 29 -16.58 -11.45 -24.56
N PHE A 30 -16.66 -11.78 -23.26
CA PHE A 30 -16.87 -10.77 -22.23
C PHE A 30 -15.62 -9.91 -22.21
N VAL A 31 -15.69 -8.76 -22.89
CA VAL A 31 -14.76 -7.66 -22.65
C VAL A 31 -15.14 -7.13 -21.29
N PHE A 32 -14.56 -7.69 -20.24
CA PHE A 32 -14.49 -6.99 -18.97
C PHE A 32 -13.71 -5.71 -19.26
N PRO A 33 -14.25 -4.51 -19.01
CA PRO A 33 -13.36 -3.38 -18.87
C PRO A 33 -12.43 -3.75 -17.71
N CYS A 34 -11.16 -4.00 -18.04
CA CYS A 34 -10.11 -3.77 -17.07
C CYS A 34 -10.20 -2.26 -16.78
N ARG A 35 -11.02 -1.88 -15.79
CA ARG A 35 -10.72 -0.67 -15.06
C ARG A 35 -9.36 -1.00 -14.46
N ALA A 36 -8.30 -0.40 -15.02
CA ALA A 36 -7.13 -0.16 -14.20
C ALA A 36 -7.69 0.55 -12.96
N GLU A 37 -7.72 -0.14 -11.83
CA GLU A 37 -7.96 0.53 -10.56
C GLU A 37 -6.98 1.68 -10.52
N ALA A 38 -7.48 2.87 -10.22
CA ALA A 38 -6.61 4.01 -10.06
C ALA A 38 -5.66 3.68 -8.91
N SER A 39 -4.40 3.38 -9.24
CA SER A 39 -3.35 3.27 -8.24
C SER A 39 -3.18 4.65 -7.62
N LEU A 40 -3.33 4.74 -6.29
CA LEU A 40 -2.95 5.95 -5.57
C LEU A 40 -1.55 6.37 -6.01
N THR A 41 -1.41 7.63 -6.42
CA THR A 41 -0.15 8.22 -6.83
C THR A 41 0.20 9.35 -5.87
N LEU A 42 1.38 9.28 -5.27
CA LEU A 42 1.90 10.31 -4.38
C LEU A 42 2.91 11.17 -5.13
N HIS A 43 2.57 12.44 -5.33
CA HIS A 43 3.43 13.42 -5.99
C HIS A 43 4.19 14.21 -4.93
N VAL A 44 5.43 13.81 -4.66
CA VAL A 44 6.30 14.52 -3.71
C VAL A 44 7.09 15.61 -4.44
N ASN A 45 6.79 16.86 -4.13
CA ASN A 45 7.57 18.02 -4.51
C ASN A 45 8.58 18.33 -3.40
N TYR A 46 9.78 17.76 -3.52
CA TYR A 46 10.82 17.88 -2.51
C TYR A 46 11.71 19.12 -2.73
N SER A 47 12.04 19.83 -1.65
CA SER A 47 12.99 20.94 -1.64
C SER A 47 13.89 20.88 -0.41
N GLY A 48 15.17 20.59 -0.59
CA GLY A 48 16.13 20.45 0.51
C GLY A 48 17.47 19.90 0.04
N ASP A 49 18.28 19.36 0.95
CA ASP A 49 19.50 18.64 0.56
C ASP A 49 19.16 17.41 -0.29
N ALA A 50 19.84 17.28 -1.44
CA ALA A 50 19.61 16.21 -2.41
C ALA A 50 19.93 14.80 -1.87
N GLN A 51 20.73 14.70 -0.80
CA GLN A 51 21.04 13.41 -0.15
C GLN A 51 19.83 12.81 0.56
N LEU A 52 18.89 13.65 1.03
CA LEU A 52 17.72 13.23 1.79
C LEU A 52 16.52 12.91 0.87
N GLU A 53 16.49 13.43 -0.36
CA GLU A 53 15.37 13.28 -1.31
C GLU A 53 14.97 11.81 -1.54
N THR A 54 15.94 10.89 -1.58
CA THR A 54 15.66 9.46 -1.81
C THR A 54 14.82 8.84 -0.69
N ALA A 55 14.94 9.31 0.55
CA ALA A 55 14.15 8.79 1.67
C ALA A 55 12.66 9.17 1.53
N PHE A 56 12.36 10.39 1.05
CA PHE A 56 11.00 10.82 0.75
C PHE A 56 10.38 10.04 -0.42
N GLN A 57 11.14 9.81 -1.48
CA GLN A 57 10.68 8.99 -2.61
C GLN A 57 10.45 7.53 -2.18
N THR A 58 11.32 6.99 -1.32
CA THR A 58 11.15 5.65 -0.75
C THR A 58 9.86 5.55 0.07
N ALA A 59 9.61 6.50 0.97
CA ALA A 59 8.39 6.54 1.77
C ALA A 59 7.13 6.60 0.89
N ALA A 60 7.13 7.46 -0.14
CA ALA A 60 6.03 7.54 -1.10
C ALA A 60 5.78 6.21 -1.83
N ASN A 61 6.84 5.55 -2.28
CA ASN A 61 6.74 4.24 -2.93
C ASN A 61 6.20 3.16 -1.98
N THR A 62 6.62 3.17 -0.71
CA THR A 62 6.11 2.26 0.31
C THR A 62 4.61 2.45 0.51
N TRP A 63 4.15 3.69 0.74
CA TRP A 63 2.72 3.97 0.91
C TRP A 63 1.89 3.67 -0.34
N GLN A 64 2.37 3.95 -1.55
CA GLN A 64 1.68 3.57 -2.79
C GLN A 64 1.55 2.05 -2.95
N GLY A 65 2.54 1.28 -2.48
CA GLY A 65 2.47 -0.18 -2.47
C GLY A 65 1.46 -0.75 -1.47
N LEU A 66 1.19 0.01 -0.41
CA LEU A 66 0.33 -0.38 0.70
C LEU A 66 -1.11 0.12 0.58
N LEU A 67 -1.30 1.33 0.07
CA LEU A 67 -2.59 1.99 -0.13
C LEU A 67 -2.92 1.92 -1.62
N THR A 68 -3.69 0.91 -2.01
CA THR A 68 -3.90 0.57 -3.42
C THR A 68 -4.94 1.46 -4.11
N GLY A 69 -5.57 2.38 -3.39
CA GLY A 69 -6.64 3.25 -3.87
C GLY A 69 -7.64 3.61 -2.76
N TYR A 70 -8.87 3.92 -3.17
CA TYR A 70 -9.98 4.27 -2.28
C TYR A 70 -11.14 3.30 -2.43
N GLN A 71 -11.91 3.11 -1.36
CA GLN A 71 -13.11 2.27 -1.38
C GLN A 71 -14.18 2.84 -2.31
N ASP A 72 -14.35 4.16 -2.25
CA ASP A 72 -15.18 4.93 -3.18
C ASP A 72 -14.32 5.99 -3.87
N GLY A 73 -13.90 7.02 -3.11
CA GLY A 73 -13.02 8.07 -3.63
C GLY A 73 -13.67 8.98 -4.68
N PHE A 74 -14.95 8.79 -5.05
CA PHE A 74 -15.66 9.71 -5.93
C PHE A 74 -15.98 11.02 -5.23
N ILE A 75 -15.28 12.10 -5.60
CA ILE A 75 -15.30 13.36 -4.87
C ILE A 75 -16.59 14.15 -5.15
N GLU A 76 -17.38 14.40 -4.09
CA GLU A 76 -18.57 15.27 -4.14
C GLU A 76 -18.26 16.70 -3.68
N TYR A 77 -17.33 16.84 -2.73
CA TYR A 77 -16.94 18.12 -2.16
C TYR A 77 -15.43 18.19 -1.97
N ARG A 78 -14.86 19.40 -2.08
CA ARG A 78 -13.44 19.66 -1.79
C ARG A 78 -13.25 21.04 -1.17
N THR A 79 -12.17 21.20 -0.42
CA THR A 79 -11.74 22.52 0.07
C THR A 79 -11.18 23.40 -1.05
N GLY A 80 -11.17 24.72 -0.83
CA GLY A 80 -10.84 25.72 -1.85
C GLY A 80 -9.42 25.68 -2.41
N GLY A 81 -8.48 24.96 -1.79
CA GLY A 81 -7.11 24.74 -2.30
C GLY A 81 -6.83 23.31 -2.74
N SER A 82 -7.78 22.39 -2.60
CA SER A 82 -7.59 20.97 -2.91
C SER A 82 -7.29 20.77 -4.39
N SER A 83 -6.29 19.94 -4.69
CA SER A 83 -5.96 19.45 -6.04
C SER A 83 -7.00 18.46 -6.60
N ALA A 84 -7.85 17.90 -5.75
CA ALA A 84 -8.91 17.00 -6.18
C ALA A 84 -9.92 17.71 -7.10
N THR A 85 -10.65 16.94 -7.90
CA THR A 85 -11.68 17.44 -8.80
C THR A 85 -13.03 16.83 -8.47
N THR A 86 -14.01 17.68 -8.13
CA THR A 86 -15.40 17.25 -7.92
C THR A 86 -15.96 16.55 -9.16
N GLY A 87 -16.62 15.42 -8.96
CA GLY A 87 -17.13 14.56 -10.03
C GLY A 87 -16.09 13.61 -10.62
N GLN A 88 -14.94 13.43 -9.97
CA GLN A 88 -13.89 12.48 -10.35
C GLN A 88 -13.51 11.59 -9.16
N VAL A 89 -12.96 10.42 -9.47
CA VAL A 89 -12.37 9.53 -8.47
C VAL A 89 -10.99 10.07 -8.11
N LEU A 90 -10.71 10.22 -6.83
CA LEU A 90 -9.40 10.63 -6.32
C LEU A 90 -8.36 9.54 -6.64
N SER A 91 -7.24 9.95 -7.22
CA SER A 91 -6.13 9.05 -7.56
C SER A 91 -4.77 9.62 -7.18
N ASP A 92 -4.70 10.90 -6.87
CA ASP A 92 -3.45 11.63 -6.68
C ASP A 92 -3.51 12.39 -5.37
N ILE A 93 -2.40 12.36 -4.63
CA ILE A 93 -2.16 13.25 -3.48
C ILE A 93 -0.87 14.01 -3.77
N TYR A 94 -0.89 15.32 -3.55
CA TYR A 94 0.27 16.19 -3.74
C TYR A 94 0.87 16.58 -2.40
N ILE A 95 2.19 16.39 -2.27
CA ILE A 95 2.91 16.59 -1.02
C ILE A 95 4.08 17.53 -1.27
N ASP A 96 4.08 18.68 -0.60
CA ASP A 96 5.24 19.57 -0.54
C ASP A 96 6.11 19.15 0.66
N ALA A 97 7.32 18.66 0.38
CA ALA A 97 8.26 18.21 1.42
C ALA A 97 9.50 19.10 1.42
N ALA A 98 9.91 19.59 2.60
CA ALA A 98 11.06 20.46 2.74
C ALA A 98 11.97 20.10 3.91
N THR A 99 13.28 20.30 3.73
CA THR A 99 14.26 20.30 4.83
C THR A 99 14.83 21.71 4.98
N SER A 100 15.08 22.11 6.22
CA SER A 100 15.72 23.38 6.58
C SER A 100 16.29 23.30 7.98
N SER A 101 17.21 24.19 8.36
CA SER A 101 17.59 24.36 9.77
C SER A 101 16.39 24.92 10.56
N ILE A 102 15.96 24.25 11.63
CA ILE A 102 14.83 24.69 12.48
C ILE A 102 15.35 25.12 13.85
N ASP A 103 15.87 24.19 14.64
CA ASP A 103 16.41 24.42 15.98
C ASP A 103 17.79 23.76 16.21
N GLY A 104 18.34 23.08 15.21
CA GLY A 104 19.64 22.42 15.25
C GLY A 104 19.49 20.95 15.61
N VAL A 105 20.50 20.38 16.30
CA VAL A 105 20.41 18.97 16.70
C VAL A 105 19.60 18.82 17.99
N GLY A 106 18.55 18.02 17.90
CA GLY A 106 17.59 17.65 18.95
C GLY A 106 16.45 18.65 19.05
N GLY A 107 15.30 18.18 19.53
CA GLY A 107 14.09 19.00 19.56
C GLY A 107 13.12 18.53 18.50
N THR A 108 12.84 19.38 17.51
CA THR A 108 11.82 19.10 16.49
C THR A 108 12.44 18.36 15.31
N LEU A 109 12.30 17.03 15.26
CA LEU A 109 12.78 16.23 14.13
C LEU A 109 12.08 16.61 12.82
N GLY A 110 10.77 16.86 12.89
CA GLY A 110 9.94 17.27 11.78
C GLY A 110 8.47 17.34 12.17
N SER A 111 7.66 17.71 11.19
CA SER A 111 6.20 17.67 11.29
C SER A 111 5.60 17.50 9.90
N ALA A 112 4.51 16.77 9.83
CA ALA A 112 3.76 16.61 8.61
C ALA A 112 2.25 16.48 8.83
N GLY A 113 1.49 16.78 7.78
CA GLY A 113 0.05 16.63 7.78
C GLY A 113 -0.58 17.06 6.47
N TRP A 114 -1.85 16.73 6.30
CA TRP A 114 -2.66 17.24 5.21
C TRP A 114 -2.91 18.75 5.40
N ASN A 115 -3.07 19.47 4.29
CA ASN A 115 -3.46 20.88 4.28
C ASN A 115 -4.72 21.13 3.42
N GLN A 116 -5.15 20.15 2.63
CA GLN A 116 -6.41 20.14 1.90
C GLN A 116 -7.07 18.77 1.98
N VAL A 117 -8.40 18.77 1.93
CA VAL A 117 -9.22 17.57 1.99
C VAL A 117 -10.36 17.62 1.00
N ALA A 118 -10.87 16.44 0.67
CA ALA A 118 -12.10 16.25 -0.05
C ALA A 118 -13.02 15.28 0.70
N ARG A 119 -14.30 15.32 0.36
CA ARG A 119 -15.31 14.37 0.84
C ARG A 119 -15.84 13.57 -0.33
N ASP A 120 -15.78 12.26 -0.22
CA ASP A 120 -16.30 11.36 -1.25
C ASP A 120 -17.80 11.08 -1.08
N ALA A 121 -18.38 10.34 -2.03
CA ALA A 121 -19.81 9.99 -2.04
C ALA A 121 -20.19 8.95 -0.96
N SER A 122 -19.21 8.35 -0.31
CA SER A 122 -19.37 7.48 0.86
C SER A 122 -19.11 8.23 2.17
N ASP A 123 -19.04 9.55 2.11
CA ASP A 123 -18.91 10.48 3.23
C ASP A 123 -17.53 10.49 3.94
N TYR A 124 -16.52 9.80 3.39
CA TYR A 124 -15.16 9.83 3.93
C TYR A 124 -14.49 11.17 3.67
N TRP A 125 -13.80 11.69 4.68
CA TRP A 125 -12.84 12.78 4.51
C TRP A 125 -11.49 12.22 4.14
N LEU A 126 -11.01 12.60 2.95
CA LEU A 126 -9.78 12.12 2.33
C LEU A 126 -8.79 13.27 2.20
N ALA A 127 -7.53 13.02 2.56
CA ALA A 127 -6.44 13.96 2.29
C ALA A 127 -6.21 14.06 0.77
N THR A 128 -6.03 15.28 0.26
CA THR A 128 -5.74 15.51 -1.16
C THR A 128 -4.39 16.19 -1.36
N ASP A 129 -3.97 16.97 -0.38
CA ASP A 129 -2.72 17.70 -0.41
C ASP A 129 -2.15 17.77 1.01
N GLY A 130 -0.83 17.80 1.12
CA GLY A 130 -0.16 17.91 2.40
C GLY A 130 1.22 18.53 2.34
N GLN A 131 1.78 18.71 3.52
CA GLN A 131 3.08 19.33 3.74
C GLN A 131 3.88 18.52 4.74
N MET A 132 5.19 18.49 4.53
CA MET A 132 6.15 17.91 5.46
C MET A 132 7.34 18.88 5.61
N THR A 133 7.79 19.11 6.83
CA THR A 133 8.96 19.96 7.12
C THR A 133 9.81 19.31 8.18
N PHE A 134 11.12 19.23 7.95
CA PHE A 134 12.08 18.57 8.84
C PHE A 134 13.28 19.44 9.17
N ASP A 135 13.83 19.25 10.37
CA ASP A 135 15.12 19.82 10.72
C ASP A 135 16.23 18.99 10.04
N GLU A 136 16.92 19.64 9.10
CA GLU A 136 17.98 19.01 8.33
C GLU A 136 19.15 18.52 9.20
N GLU A 137 19.51 19.26 10.25
CA GLU A 137 20.61 18.87 11.15
C GLU A 137 20.28 17.61 11.93
N ASP A 138 19.00 17.43 12.30
CA ASP A 138 18.52 16.22 12.95
C ASP A 138 18.51 15.03 12.01
N LEU A 139 18.04 15.19 10.77
CA LEU A 139 17.98 14.10 9.80
C LEU A 139 19.37 13.51 9.51
N PHE A 140 20.43 14.33 9.46
CA PHE A 140 21.80 13.84 9.29
C PHE A 140 22.38 13.14 10.53
N SER A 141 21.76 13.29 11.69
CA SER A 141 22.17 12.61 12.93
C SER A 141 21.56 11.20 13.07
N LEU A 142 20.49 10.91 12.30
CA LEU A 142 19.79 9.63 12.33
C LEU A 142 20.55 8.53 11.57
N SER A 143 20.36 7.29 11.99
CA SER A 143 20.70 6.15 11.15
C SER A 143 19.77 6.09 9.92
N GLY A 144 20.21 5.39 8.86
CA GLY A 144 19.39 5.25 7.64
C GLY A 144 18.00 4.64 7.90
N ASP A 145 17.92 3.66 8.80
CA ASP A 145 16.64 3.01 9.14
C ASP A 145 15.72 3.96 9.93
N GLN A 146 16.27 4.74 10.84
CA GLN A 146 15.51 5.76 11.59
C GLN A 146 15.03 6.89 10.68
N LEU A 147 15.89 7.38 9.77
CA LEU A 147 15.53 8.39 8.78
C LEU A 147 14.35 7.91 7.91
N ASN A 148 14.46 6.70 7.37
CA ASN A 148 13.41 6.11 6.54
C ASN A 148 12.11 5.90 7.32
N SER A 149 12.20 5.43 8.57
CA SER A 149 11.03 5.21 9.44
C SER A 149 10.35 6.53 9.79
N LEU A 150 11.11 7.57 10.15
CA LEU A 150 10.57 8.89 10.46
C LEU A 150 9.84 9.49 9.25
N ILE A 151 10.46 9.49 8.07
CA ILE A 151 9.83 10.07 6.88
C ILE A 151 8.60 9.25 6.46
N LEU A 152 8.63 7.93 6.61
CA LEU A 152 7.48 7.06 6.36
C LEU A 152 6.32 7.37 7.32
N HIS A 153 6.63 7.52 8.60
CA HIS A 153 5.69 7.89 9.66
C HIS A 153 5.00 9.22 9.36
N GLU A 154 5.78 10.27 9.13
CA GLU A 154 5.26 11.62 8.87
C GLU A 154 4.41 11.66 7.58
N MET A 155 4.80 10.89 6.57
CA MET A 155 3.98 10.77 5.36
C MET A 155 2.64 10.06 5.65
N GLY A 156 2.58 9.16 6.63
CA GLY A 156 1.33 8.57 7.12
C GLY A 156 0.34 9.62 7.64
N HIS A 157 0.84 10.64 8.35
CA HIS A 157 0.01 11.77 8.81
C HIS A 157 -0.48 12.66 7.67
N VAL A 158 0.32 12.84 6.61
CA VAL A 158 -0.13 13.51 5.38
C VAL A 158 -1.32 12.78 4.76
N LEU A 159 -1.28 11.45 4.78
CA LEU A 159 -2.32 10.59 4.20
C LEU A 159 -3.57 10.49 5.08
N GLY A 160 -3.55 11.07 6.29
CA GLY A 160 -4.71 11.20 7.16
C GLY A 160 -4.69 10.30 8.40
N LEU A 161 -3.67 9.47 8.59
CA LEU A 161 -3.58 8.65 9.80
C LEU A 161 -3.39 9.54 11.03
N GLY A 162 -4.19 9.33 12.07
CA GLY A 162 -4.22 10.19 13.26
C GLY A 162 -4.94 11.52 13.04
N THR A 163 -4.63 12.18 11.93
CA THR A 163 -5.04 13.57 11.64
C THR A 163 -6.42 13.71 10.98
N LEU A 164 -6.99 12.62 10.44
CA LEU A 164 -8.37 12.58 9.89
C LEU A 164 -9.31 11.65 10.66
N TRP A 165 -8.87 11.05 11.78
CA TRP A 165 -9.72 10.17 12.57
C TRP A 165 -10.95 10.88 13.12
N THR A 166 -10.80 12.10 13.63
CA THR A 166 -11.93 12.88 14.18
C THR A 166 -12.93 13.28 13.09
N GLN A 167 -12.43 13.68 11.91
CA GLN A 167 -13.25 14.11 10.79
C GLN A 167 -14.08 12.96 10.21
N ASN A 168 -13.57 11.73 10.32
CA ASN A 168 -14.26 10.50 9.95
C ASN A 168 -15.05 9.85 11.11
N ASP A 169 -15.25 10.56 12.23
CA ASP A 169 -16.01 10.10 13.40
C ASP A 169 -15.47 8.80 14.04
N LEU A 170 -14.14 8.60 14.01
CA LEU A 170 -13.47 7.38 14.49
C LEU A 170 -12.86 7.49 15.89
N VAL A 171 -13.13 8.58 16.62
CA VAL A 171 -12.56 8.82 17.95
C VAL A 171 -13.65 8.93 19.01
N SER A 172 -13.53 8.16 20.09
CA SER A 172 -14.39 8.25 21.27
C SER A 172 -13.55 8.36 22.54
N GLY A 173 -13.41 9.58 23.06
CA GLY A 173 -12.51 9.81 24.20
C GLY A 173 -11.05 9.60 23.80
N SER A 174 -10.39 8.62 24.41
CA SER A 174 -9.03 8.20 24.07
C SER A 174 -8.97 6.90 23.25
N GLU A 175 -10.10 6.44 22.71
CA GLU A 175 -10.18 5.20 21.94
C GLU A 175 -10.41 5.49 20.46
N PHE A 176 -9.77 4.70 19.60
CA PHE A 176 -10.08 4.65 18.17
C PHE A 176 -11.13 3.57 17.90
N ILE A 177 -12.28 3.96 17.36
CA ILE A 177 -13.47 3.11 17.25
C ILE A 177 -13.76 2.62 15.83
N GLY A 178 -12.79 2.72 14.91
CA GLY A 178 -12.92 2.17 13.56
C GLY A 178 -13.06 0.65 13.56
N VAL A 179 -13.97 0.13 12.73
CA VAL A 179 -14.41 -1.27 12.77
C VAL A 179 -13.31 -2.19 12.27
N GLU A 180 -12.62 -1.79 11.20
CA GLU A 180 -11.55 -2.58 10.59
C GLU A 180 -10.34 -2.65 11.53
N ALA A 181 -9.88 -1.50 12.06
CA ALA A 181 -8.74 -1.47 12.97
C ALA A 181 -9.05 -2.18 14.29
N THR A 182 -10.28 -2.10 14.79
CA THR A 182 -10.70 -2.85 15.99
C THR A 182 -10.61 -4.36 15.77
N ALA A 183 -11.03 -4.87 14.60
CA ALA A 183 -10.92 -6.29 14.28
C ALA A 183 -9.46 -6.73 14.15
N VAL A 184 -8.61 -5.88 13.57
CA VAL A 184 -7.17 -6.17 13.44
C VAL A 184 -6.47 -6.09 14.79
N TRP A 185 -6.76 -5.09 15.64
CA TRP A 185 -6.26 -5.00 17.01
C TRP A 185 -6.46 -6.30 17.80
N GLN A 186 -7.66 -6.86 17.71
CA GLN A 186 -8.01 -8.10 18.41
C GLN A 186 -7.31 -9.34 17.85
N SER A 187 -7.04 -9.36 16.54
CA SER A 187 -6.47 -10.53 15.87
C SER A 187 -4.93 -10.49 15.77
N GLU A 188 -4.34 -9.33 15.50
CA GLU A 188 -2.89 -9.12 15.37
C GLU A 188 -2.22 -9.10 16.75
N PHE A 189 -2.81 -8.40 17.73
CA PHE A 189 -2.23 -8.19 19.06
C PHE A 189 -2.92 -8.98 20.18
N GLY A 190 -3.96 -9.75 19.86
CA GLY A 190 -4.68 -10.59 20.83
C GLY A 190 -5.41 -9.81 21.92
N GLN A 191 -5.70 -8.53 21.67
CA GLN A 191 -6.34 -7.64 22.63
C GLN A 191 -7.87 -7.75 22.59
N THR A 192 -8.54 -7.14 23.56
CA THR A 192 -10.00 -7.02 23.59
C THR A 192 -10.40 -5.55 23.51
N GLY A 193 -11.56 -5.24 22.94
CA GLY A 193 -12.02 -3.86 22.80
C GLY A 193 -11.36 -3.17 21.61
N THR A 194 -11.21 -1.85 21.72
CA THR A 194 -10.64 -0.93 20.72
C THR A 194 -9.19 -0.59 21.04
N PRO A 195 -8.37 -0.22 20.04
CA PRO A 195 -7.05 0.33 20.29
C PRO A 195 -7.12 1.73 20.92
N ASP A 196 -6.18 2.00 21.83
CA ASP A 196 -6.04 3.30 22.50
C ASP A 196 -5.25 4.29 21.63
N ILE A 197 -5.62 5.56 21.73
CA ILE A 197 -4.95 6.70 21.11
C ILE A 197 -4.04 7.36 22.14
N GLU A 198 -2.85 7.77 21.71
CA GLU A 198 -1.87 8.45 22.57
C GLU A 198 -2.45 9.71 23.21
N THR A 199 -2.19 9.92 24.50
CA THR A 199 -2.70 11.07 25.28
C THR A 199 -1.61 11.91 25.94
N GLU A 200 -0.36 11.46 25.89
CA GLU A 200 0.85 12.09 26.41
C GLU A 200 1.62 12.84 25.30
N GLY A 201 2.80 13.40 25.62
CA GLY A 201 3.68 14.08 24.64
C GLY A 201 3.23 15.47 24.15
N GLY A 202 1.98 15.87 24.38
CA GLY A 202 1.46 17.20 24.02
C GLY A 202 0.90 17.26 22.60
N ALA A 203 0.67 18.46 22.06
CA ALA A 203 -0.11 18.64 20.83
C ALA A 203 0.49 18.02 19.55
N GLY A 204 1.81 17.77 19.54
CA GLY A 204 2.48 17.08 18.43
C GLY A 204 2.41 15.55 18.52
N THR A 205 1.88 15.01 19.62
CA THR A 205 1.90 13.57 19.90
C THR A 205 0.51 13.06 20.29
N ALA A 206 -0.13 13.66 21.29
CA ALA A 206 -1.46 13.27 21.74
C ALA A 206 -2.51 13.40 20.62
N GLY A 207 -3.34 12.38 20.47
CA GLY A 207 -4.47 12.35 19.55
C GLY A 207 -4.14 11.93 18.11
N GLY A 208 -2.85 11.88 17.75
CA GLY A 208 -2.40 11.55 16.38
C GLY A 208 -1.77 10.17 16.23
N HIS A 209 -1.55 9.45 17.33
CA HIS A 209 -0.72 8.24 17.36
C HIS A 209 -1.39 7.10 18.08
N TRP A 210 -0.93 5.88 17.82
CA TRP A 210 -1.22 4.74 18.69
C TRP A 210 -0.58 4.95 20.06
N ASN A 211 -1.32 4.59 21.11
CA ASN A 211 -0.85 4.79 22.47
C ASN A 211 0.35 3.91 22.80
N GLU A 212 1.39 4.51 23.39
CA GLU A 212 2.52 3.80 23.96
C GLU A 212 2.73 4.14 25.45
N ASN A 213 3.85 3.71 26.03
CA ASN A 213 4.11 3.81 27.46
C ASN A 213 5.36 4.61 27.77
N LEU A 214 5.31 5.38 28.87
CA LEU A 214 6.47 6.09 29.43
C LEU A 214 7.14 7.03 28.42
N ASN A 215 6.35 7.80 27.66
CA ASN A 215 6.84 8.67 26.59
C ASN A 215 7.77 7.94 25.61
N GLY A 216 7.33 6.77 25.14
CA GLY A 216 8.04 5.87 24.22
C GLY A 216 9.28 5.15 24.74
N SER A 217 9.63 5.33 26.02
CA SER A 217 10.76 4.59 26.61
C SER A 217 10.40 3.19 27.11
N GLY A 218 9.11 2.93 27.35
CA GLY A 218 8.61 1.70 27.94
C GLY A 218 8.01 0.75 26.91
N LEU A 219 8.27 -0.56 27.05
CA LEU A 219 7.48 -1.56 26.34
C LEU A 219 6.02 -1.47 26.77
N THR A 220 5.11 -1.65 25.82
CA THR A 220 3.67 -1.74 26.10
C THR A 220 3.32 -3.10 26.74
N GLY A 221 4.08 -4.14 26.40
CA GLY A 221 3.73 -5.53 26.72
C GLY A 221 2.65 -6.10 25.80
N ILE A 222 2.19 -5.32 24.82
CA ILE A 222 1.25 -5.72 23.78
C ILE A 222 2.08 -6.07 22.56
N THR A 223 2.14 -7.36 22.23
CA THR A 223 2.98 -7.86 21.14
C THR A 223 2.15 -8.58 20.09
N ASP A 224 2.56 -8.45 18.83
CA ASP A 224 1.99 -9.26 17.76
C ASP A 224 2.47 -10.72 17.80
N SER A 225 2.01 -11.53 16.84
CA SER A 225 2.40 -12.94 16.71
C SER A 225 3.91 -13.18 16.42
N LEU A 226 4.64 -12.15 15.99
CA LEU A 226 6.08 -12.18 15.75
C LEU A 226 6.88 -11.71 16.99
N GLY A 227 6.21 -11.28 18.04
CA GLY A 227 6.82 -10.75 19.26
C GLY A 227 7.29 -9.30 19.14
N ARG A 228 6.81 -8.55 18.13
CA ARG A 228 7.07 -7.10 18.00
C ARG A 228 6.12 -6.36 18.94
N ASP A 229 6.65 -5.49 19.79
CA ASP A 229 5.88 -4.73 20.79
C ASP A 229 5.25 -3.48 20.15
N MET A 230 4.02 -3.12 20.54
CA MET A 230 3.35 -1.91 20.04
C MET A 230 4.17 -0.63 20.20
N ARG A 231 5.08 -0.55 21.18
CA ARG A 231 6.03 0.58 21.29
C ARG A 231 6.81 0.80 19.98
N ASP A 232 7.18 -0.28 19.29
CA ASP A 232 7.96 -0.18 18.05
C ASP A 232 7.05 -0.10 16.81
N GLU A 233 5.73 0.07 16.95
CA GLU A 233 4.85 0.28 15.80
C GLU A 233 5.10 1.66 15.20
N LEU A 234 5.16 1.74 13.88
CA LEU A 234 5.58 2.91 13.11
C LEU A 234 4.85 4.19 13.53
N MET A 235 3.56 4.12 13.84
CA MET A 235 2.65 5.24 14.08
C MET A 235 2.39 5.49 15.57
N THR A 236 3.30 5.03 16.43
CA THR A 236 3.43 5.51 17.81
C THR A 236 4.10 6.88 17.86
N GLY A 237 4.00 7.56 18.99
CA GLY A 237 4.36 8.98 19.12
C GLY A 237 5.85 9.28 19.20
N TRP A 238 6.70 8.26 19.33
CA TRP A 238 8.14 8.41 19.49
C TRP A 238 8.91 7.55 18.49
N LEU A 239 9.99 8.11 17.94
CA LEU A 239 10.83 7.42 16.97
C LEU A 239 11.57 6.24 17.61
N ASN A 240 11.25 5.03 17.16
CA ASN A 240 11.86 3.80 17.64
C ASN A 240 12.83 3.18 16.61
N PRO A 241 13.97 2.61 17.05
CA PRO A 241 15.02 2.12 16.14
C PRO A 241 14.65 0.85 15.37
N ASN A 242 13.63 0.10 15.81
CA ASN A 242 13.16 -1.12 15.14
C ASN A 242 11.70 -0.97 14.69
N SER A 243 11.36 0.22 14.18
CA SER A 243 10.00 0.56 13.78
C SER A 243 9.44 -0.45 12.77
N PHE A 244 8.18 -0.83 12.91
CA PHE A 244 7.50 -1.70 11.96
C PHE A 244 6.10 -1.19 11.63
N LEU A 245 5.64 -1.43 10.41
CA LEU A 245 4.26 -1.17 10.03
C LEU A 245 3.38 -2.37 10.38
N SER A 246 2.29 -2.13 11.11
CA SER A 246 1.28 -3.13 11.48
C SER A 246 0.14 -3.23 10.47
N GLU A 247 -0.57 -4.36 10.48
CA GLU A 247 -1.88 -4.44 9.80
C GLU A 247 -2.90 -3.51 10.47
N LEU A 248 -2.77 -3.24 11.78
CA LEU A 248 -3.59 -2.28 12.51
C LEU A 248 -3.56 -0.89 11.88
N THR A 249 -2.37 -0.38 11.54
CA THR A 249 -2.22 0.91 10.86
C THR A 249 -2.89 0.91 9.49
N LEU A 250 -2.74 -0.17 8.69
CA LEU A 250 -3.45 -0.29 7.41
C LEU A 250 -4.97 -0.39 7.57
N ALA A 251 -5.43 -1.04 8.63
CA ALA A 251 -6.84 -1.14 8.95
C ALA A 251 -7.45 0.21 9.31
N SER A 252 -6.70 1.05 10.03
CA SER A 252 -7.10 2.44 10.29
C SER A 252 -7.21 3.26 9.00
N PHE A 253 -6.33 3.04 8.01
CA PHE A 253 -6.48 3.61 6.67
C PHE A 253 -7.76 3.15 5.97
N ARG A 254 -8.16 1.87 6.14
CA ARG A 254 -9.45 1.38 5.63
C ARG A 254 -10.63 2.08 6.31
N ASP A 255 -10.56 2.32 7.61
CA ASP A 255 -11.61 3.04 8.33
C ASP A 255 -11.74 4.51 7.90
N ILE A 256 -10.72 5.11 7.26
CA ILE A 256 -10.80 6.45 6.63
C ILE A 256 -10.94 6.41 5.10
N GLY A 257 -11.35 5.28 4.53
CA GLY A 257 -11.79 5.19 3.13
C GLY A 257 -10.76 4.71 2.12
N PHE A 258 -9.55 4.30 2.54
CA PHE A 258 -8.58 3.67 1.63
C PHE A 258 -8.89 2.18 1.39
N THR A 259 -8.41 1.65 0.27
CA THR A 259 -8.17 0.22 0.08
C THR A 259 -6.70 -0.07 0.32
N THR A 260 -6.36 -1.22 0.92
CA THR A 260 -4.97 -1.56 1.25
C THR A 260 -4.56 -2.93 0.74
N ALA A 261 -3.26 -3.09 0.51
CA ALA A 261 -2.58 -4.38 0.48
C ALA A 261 -2.34 -4.88 1.91
N ASN A 262 -1.65 -6.02 2.05
CA ASN A 262 -1.21 -6.54 3.35
C ASN A 262 0.14 -5.90 3.74
N ALA A 263 0.31 -5.56 5.01
CA ALA A 263 1.55 -5.04 5.61
C ALA A 263 2.73 -6.00 5.43
N THR A 264 2.50 -7.32 5.42
CA THR A 264 3.58 -8.31 5.19
C THR A 264 4.09 -8.35 3.75
N ALA A 265 3.47 -7.61 2.82
CA ALA A 265 3.89 -7.53 1.42
C ALA A 265 4.90 -6.41 1.15
N VAL A 266 5.29 -5.60 2.14
CA VAL A 266 6.33 -4.57 1.98
C VAL A 266 7.69 -5.25 1.77
N PRO A 267 8.32 -5.12 0.59
CA PRO A 267 9.69 -5.56 0.41
C PRO A 267 10.58 -4.60 1.20
N GLU A 268 11.42 -5.15 2.09
CA GLU A 268 12.52 -4.40 2.70
C GLU A 268 13.27 -3.61 1.61
N PRO A 269 13.51 -2.29 1.78
CA PRO A 269 14.27 -1.49 0.83
C PRO A 269 15.72 -1.98 0.82
N GLY A 270 16.00 -3.02 0.04
CA GLY A 270 17.34 -3.60 -0.08
C GLY A 270 17.42 -5.02 -0.66
N SER A 271 16.33 -5.77 -0.81
CA SER A 271 16.40 -7.19 -1.20
C SER A 271 16.07 -7.49 -2.67
N LEU A 272 16.31 -6.54 -3.59
CA LEU A 272 16.38 -6.84 -5.01
C LEU A 272 17.85 -6.90 -5.44
N VAL A 273 18.22 -8.06 -6.00
CA VAL A 273 19.53 -8.46 -6.56
C VAL A 273 20.37 -9.38 -5.65
N LEU A 274 19.98 -10.66 -5.59
CA LEU A 274 20.94 -11.78 -5.44
C LEU A 274 20.36 -13.10 -6.01
N LEU A 275 19.65 -13.03 -7.14
CA LEU A 275 19.18 -14.20 -7.88
C LEU A 275 19.60 -14.12 -9.35
N SER A 276 20.91 -13.98 -9.59
CA SER A 276 21.49 -14.17 -10.93
C SER A 276 23.01 -14.40 -10.88
N ALA A 277 23.46 -15.41 -10.14
CA ALA A 277 24.84 -15.90 -10.29
C ALA A 277 25.01 -17.37 -9.87
N LEU A 278 24.42 -18.32 -10.60
CA LEU A 278 24.93 -19.70 -10.65
C LEU A 278 24.37 -20.42 -11.86
N GLY A 279 24.92 -20.10 -13.03
CA GLY A 279 24.71 -20.84 -14.26
C GLY A 279 26.03 -20.96 -15.02
N ILE A 280 26.42 -22.21 -15.31
CA ILE A 280 27.53 -22.67 -16.16
C ILE A 280 28.86 -22.71 -15.37
N VAL A 281 29.46 -23.87 -15.04
CA VAL A 281 30.18 -24.78 -15.96
C VAL A 281 30.20 -26.25 -15.46
N VAL A 282 30.36 -27.18 -16.40
CA VAL A 282 30.83 -28.59 -16.32
C VAL A 282 29.71 -29.63 -16.11
N GLY A 283 29.51 -30.65 -16.96
CA GLY A 283 30.25 -31.12 -18.12
C GLY A 283 29.51 -32.25 -18.84
N ILE A 284 29.70 -32.32 -20.15
CA ILE A 284 29.22 -33.39 -21.02
C ILE A 284 29.94 -34.69 -20.65
N ARG A 285 29.20 -35.74 -20.24
CA ARG A 285 29.50 -37.13 -20.63
C ARG A 285 28.21 -37.94 -20.81
N ARG A 286 28.12 -38.61 -21.95
CA ARG A 286 26.96 -39.31 -22.50
C ARG A 286 26.70 -40.64 -21.77
N ARG A 287 25.41 -40.94 -21.64
CA ARG A 287 24.70 -42.24 -21.45
C ARG A 287 25.40 -43.44 -22.12
N ALA A 288 25.13 -44.70 -21.83
CA ALA A 288 24.52 -45.45 -20.73
C ALA A 288 24.76 -46.93 -21.10
N VAL A 289 25.06 -47.74 -20.09
CA VAL A 289 24.80 -49.18 -19.92
C VAL A 289 24.34 -49.96 -21.18
N GLN A 290 25.23 -50.81 -21.70
CA GLN A 290 24.82 -52.00 -22.47
C GLN A 290 24.33 -53.08 -21.49
N ARG A 291 23.06 -53.46 -21.58
CA ARG A 291 22.55 -54.73 -21.02
C ARG A 291 22.79 -55.85 -22.03
N ARG A 292 23.41 -56.94 -21.57
CA ARG A 292 23.44 -58.24 -22.26
C ARG A 292 22.10 -58.94 -22.07
N MET A 293 21.50 -59.39 -23.16
CA MET A 293 20.98 -60.74 -23.42
C MET A 293 20.58 -60.81 -24.89
#